data_AF-A0A0F4J2V9-F1
#
_entry.id   AF-A0A0F4J2V9-F1
#
_cell.length_a   1.000
_cell.length_b   1.000
_cell.length_c   1.000
_cell.angle_alpha   90.00
_cell.angle_beta   90.00
_cell.angle_gamma   90.00
#
_symmetry.space_group_name_H-M   'P 1'
#
loop_
_entity.id
_entity.type
_entity.pdbx_description
1 polymer ?
#
loop_
_entity_poly.entity_id
_entity_poly.type
_entity_poly.pdbx_seq_one_letter_code
_entity_poly.pdbx_strand_id
1 'polypeptide(L)' 'MPVLSMGWRRQAFLHWPYRPHDVQALLPPGLQADLFEGRAWVSLTPFVMSTVRVCGMPMIPDTFPET' A
#
# COMPACT_ATOMS: atom_id res chain seq x y z
N MET A 1 20.33 -13.73 13.41
CA MET A 1 20.04 -13.65 11.97
C MET A 1 18.64 -13.06 11.80
N PRO A 2 18.38 -12.20 10.78
CA PRO A 2 17.04 -11.65 10.57
C PRO A 2 16.03 -12.77 10.28
N VAL A 3 14.86 -12.69 10.90
CA VAL A 3 13.76 -13.66 10.72
C VAL A 3 13.11 -13.51 9.34
N LEU A 4 13.08 -12.28 8.82
CA LEU A 4 12.54 -11.91 7.52
C LEU A 4 13.52 -10.94 6.84
N SER A 5 13.83 -11.18 5.58
CA SER A 5 14.53 -10.24 4.70
C SER A 5 13.67 -9.97 3.48
N MET A 6 13.56 -8.72 3.06
CA MET A 6 12.77 -8.28 1.91
C MET A 6 13.39 -7.01 1.32
N GLY A 7 13.46 -6.95 0.00
CA GLY A 7 13.94 -5.82 -0.78
C GLY A 7 12.80 -5.14 -1.52
N TRP A 8 12.65 -3.84 -1.31
CA TRP A 8 11.64 -3.02 -1.99
C TRP A 8 12.23 -2.47 -3.29
N ARG A 9 11.67 -2.84 -4.44
CA ARG A 9 12.09 -2.36 -5.76
C ARG A 9 10.90 -1.68 -6.44
N ARG A 10 11.16 -0.66 -7.26
CA ARG A 10 10.16 0.05 -8.09
C ARG A 10 8.92 0.46 -7.28
N GLN A 11 9.00 1.61 -6.62
CA GLN A 11 7.90 2.20 -5.88
C GLN A 11 7.39 3.42 -6.64
N ALA A 12 6.08 3.59 -6.69
CA ALA A 12 5.47 4.85 -7.10
C ALA A 12 4.49 5.31 -6.01
N PHE A 13 4.23 6.61 -5.99
CA PHE A 13 3.32 7.25 -5.05
C PHE A 13 2.41 8.16 -5.85
N LEU A 14 1.12 7.84 -5.87
CA LEU A 14 0.11 8.64 -6.54
C LEU A 14 -0.89 9.11 -5.49
N HIS A 15 -1.13 10.41 -5.44
CA HIS A 15 -2.03 11.04 -4.49
C HIS A 15 -2.98 11.97 -5.23
N TRP A 16 -4.27 11.92 -4.90
CA TRP A 16 -5.25 12.82 -5.51
C TRP A 16 -6.38 13.20 -4.55
N PRO A 17 -6.93 14.42 -4.71
CA PRO A 17 -7.94 14.94 -3.80
C PRO A 17 -9.37 14.57 -4.23
N TYR A 18 -10.16 14.08 -3.29
CA TYR A 18 -11.59 13.80 -3.45
C TYR A 18 -12.46 14.78 -2.66
N ARG A 19 -13.77 14.76 -2.94
CA ARG A 19 -14.75 15.42 -2.07
C ARG A 19 -14.87 14.58 -0.79
N PRO A 20 -14.92 15.20 0.41
CA PRO A 20 -14.98 14.47 1.67
C PRO A 20 -16.09 13.42 1.75
N HIS A 21 -17.28 13.74 1.22
CA HIS A 21 -18.44 12.83 1.29
C HIS A 21 -18.26 11.56 0.46
N ASP A 22 -17.52 11.63 -0.66
CA ASP A 22 -17.23 10.46 -1.51
C ASP A 22 -16.40 9.43 -0.73
N VAL A 23 -15.41 9.91 0.04
CA VAL A 23 -14.54 9.04 0.86
C VAL A 23 -15.26 8.57 2.11
N GLN A 24 -15.98 9.47 2.80
CA GLN A 24 -16.71 9.15 4.03
C GLN A 24 -17.73 8.01 3.85
N ALA A 25 -18.39 7.93 2.69
CA ALA A 25 -19.35 6.89 2.38
C ALA A 25 -18.75 5.46 2.30
N LEU A 26 -17.42 5.36 2.14
CA LEU A 26 -16.70 4.09 2.07
C LEU A 26 -16.13 3.65 3.43
N LEU A 27 -16.17 4.52 4.44
CA LEU A 27 -15.59 4.23 5.75
C LEU A 27 -16.55 3.41 6.63
N PRO A 28 -16.03 2.45 7.41
CA PRO A 28 -16.80 1.81 8.48
C PRO A 28 -17.44 2.81 9.46
N PRO A 29 -18.54 2.43 10.13
CA PRO A 29 -19.14 3.24 11.18
C PRO A 29 -18.12 3.60 12.28
N GLY A 30 -18.16 4.85 12.75
CA GLY A 30 -17.25 5.35 13.78
C GLY A 30 -15.94 5.95 13.25
N LEU A 31 -15.68 5.88 11.94
CA LEU A 31 -14.55 6.54 11.31
C LEU A 31 -14.97 7.82 10.58
N GLN A 32 -14.11 8.84 10.65
CA GLN A 32 -14.29 10.10 9.93
C GLN A 32 -13.14 10.31 8.94
N ALA A 33 -13.46 10.80 7.74
CA ALA A 33 -12.46 11.14 6.75
C ALA A 33 -11.62 12.32 7.22
N ASP A 34 -10.30 12.13 7.31
CA ASP A 34 -9.36 13.21 7.60
C ASP A 34 -9.20 14.13 6.38
N LEU A 35 -9.12 15.43 6.64
CA LEU A 35 -9.16 16.46 5.64
C LEU A 35 -7.88 17.31 5.67
N PHE A 36 -7.24 17.42 4.51
CA PHE A 36 -6.16 18.37 4.29
C PHE A 36 -6.62 19.40 3.25
N GLU A 37 -6.57 20.68 3.62
CA GLU A 37 -7.10 21.80 2.82
C GLU A 37 -8.57 21.61 2.40
N GLY A 38 -9.38 21.05 3.29
CA GLY A 38 -10.81 20.80 3.05
C GLY A 38 -11.10 19.65 2.07
N ARG A 39 -10.08 18.87 1.68
CA ARG A 39 -10.20 17.72 0.79
C ARG A 39 -9.79 16.44 1.48
N ALA A 40 -10.45 15.34 1.14
CA ALA A 40 -9.98 14.01 1.52
C ALA A 40 -8.95 13.56 0.47
N TRP A 41 -7.89 12.91 0.92
CA TRP A 41 -6.80 12.46 0.04
C TRP A 41 -6.76 10.95 -0.03
N VAL A 42 -6.74 10.41 -1.24
CA VAL A 42 -6.56 8.97 -1.48
C VAL A 42 -5.21 8.76 -2.12
N SER A 43 -4.51 7.72 -1.67
CA SER A 43 -3.16 7.39 -2.09
C SER A 43 -3.13 5.98 -2.66
N LEU A 44 -2.45 5.81 -3.80
CA LEU A 44 -2.11 4.52 -4.37
C LEU A 44 -0.60 4.39 -4.41
N THR A 45 -0.10 3.35 -3.74
CA THR A 45 1.33 3.08 -3.60
C THR A 45 1.64 1.70 -4.18
N PRO A 46 1.79 1.56 -5.51
CA PRO A 46 2.23 0.32 -6.10
C PRO A 46 3.72 0.11 -5.78
N PHE A 47 4.08 -1.09 -5.37
CA PHE A 47 5.45 -1.46 -5.07
C PHE A 47 5.73 -2.91 -5.47
N VAL A 48 6.98 -3.20 -5.85
CA VAL A 48 7.44 -4.57 -6.06
C VAL A 48 8.28 -5.01 -4.86
N MET A 49 7.77 -5.96 -4.09
CA MET A 49 8.58 -6.71 -3.13
C MET A 49 9.41 -7.74 -3.87
N SER A 50 10.69 -7.86 -3.50
CA SER A 50 11.61 -8.84 -4.07
C SER A 50 12.52 -9.41 -3.00
N THR A 51 13.20 -10.53 -3.28
CA THR A 51 14.10 -11.17 -2.31
C THR A 51 13.42 -11.47 -0.97
N VAL A 52 12.14 -11.86 -0.97
CA VAL A 52 11.43 -12.22 0.27
C VAL A 52 11.98 -13.55 0.77
N ARG A 53 12.70 -13.52 1.91
CA ARG A 53 13.30 -14.68 2.55
C ARG A 53 12.84 -14.76 3.99
N VAL A 54 12.10 -15.82 4.31
CA VAL A 54 11.80 -16.21 5.68
C VAL A 54 12.85 -17.23 6.13
N CYS A 55 13.41 -17.03 7.33
CA CYS A 55 14.39 -17.97 7.88
C CYS A 55 13.80 -19.38 7.96
N GLY A 56 14.44 -20.37 7.31
CA GLY A 56 14.00 -21.77 7.31
C GLY A 56 13.00 -22.15 6.21
N MET A 57 12.63 -21.24 5.30
CA MET A 57 11.74 -21.54 4.16
C MET A 57 12.48 -21.38 2.81
N PRO A 58 12.12 -22.16 1.77
CA PRO A 58 12.65 -21.97 0.42
C PRO A 58 12.28 -20.59 -0.14
N MET A 59 13.11 -20.06 -1.03
CA MET A 59 12.90 -18.74 -1.65
C MET A 59 11.62 -18.76 -2.51
N ILE A 60 10.73 -17.80 -2.29
CA ILE A 60 9.53 -17.62 -3.12
C ILE A 60 9.95 -16.77 -4.34
N PRO A 61 9.67 -17.20 -5.59
CA PRO A 61 10.05 -16.44 -6.79
C PRO A 61 9.47 -15.01 -6.80
N ASP A 62 10.33 -14.07 -7.20
CA ASP A 62 10.18 -12.61 -7.11
C ASP A 62 9.15 -11.98 -8.06
N THR A 63 8.53 -12.76 -8.94
CA THR A 63 7.71 -12.21 -10.03
C THR A 63 6.30 -12.77 -9.94
N PHE A 64 5.45 -12.04 -9.23
CA PHE A 64 4.00 -12.17 -9.40
C PHE A 64 3.65 -11.68 -10.82
N PRO A 65 2.94 -12.46 -11.64
CA PRO A 65 2.53 -12.01 -12.96
C PRO A 65 1.31 -11.10 -12.81
N GLU A 66 1.51 -9.79 -12.91
CA GLU A 66 0.40 -8.86 -13.14
C GLU A 66 0.12 -8.85 -14.66
N THR A 67 -1.10 -9.26 -15.03
CA THR A 67 -1.67 -9.11 -16.38
C THR A 67 -2.46 -7.81 -16.42
#